data_AF-A0A379VK44-F1
#
_entry.id   AF-A0A379VK44-F1
#
_cell.length_a   1.000
_cell.length_b   1.000
_cell.length_c   1.000
_cell.angle_alpha   90.00
_cell.angle_beta   90.00
_cell.angle_gamma   90.00
#
_symmetry.space_group_name_H-M   'P 1'
#
loop_
_entity.id
_entity.type
_entity.pdbx_description
1 polymer ?
#
loop_
_entity_poly.entity_id
_entity_poly.type
_entity_poly.pdbx_seq_one_letter_code
_entity_poly.pdbx_strand_id
1 'polypeptide(L)'
;MFALHDHNEQQKAETLVAKLKEGQNIALVSDAGTPLINDPGYHLVRTCREAGIRVVPLPGPCAAITALSAAGLPSDRFCYEGFLPAKSKGRRDALKAIETEPRTLIFYESTHRLLDSLEDIVAVLGESRYVVLARELTKTWETIHGAPVGELLAWVKEDENRRKGEMVLIVEGHKAQEDDLPADALRTLALLQAELPLKKAAALAAENSRREEKCAV
;
A
#
# COMPACT_ATOMS: atom_id res chain seq x y z
N MET A 1 -0.08 22.79 -25.30
CA MET A 1 -0.31 21.71 -24.32
C MET A 1 0.04 20.39 -25.01
N PHE A 2 0.87 19.55 -24.40
CA PHE A 2 1.22 18.22 -24.92
C PHE A 2 0.60 17.19 -23.98
N ALA A 3 -0.21 16.27 -24.50
CA ALA A 3 -0.70 15.15 -23.71
C ALA A 3 0.43 14.14 -23.49
N LEU A 4 0.73 13.73 -22.26
CA LEU A 4 1.57 12.57 -21.96
C LEU A 4 0.69 11.47 -21.38
N HIS A 5 0.85 10.26 -21.90
CA HIS A 5 0.19 9.06 -21.39
C HIS A 5 1.25 7.95 -21.34
N ASP A 6 1.08 6.97 -20.46
CA ASP A 6 2.06 5.88 -20.26
C ASP A 6 2.56 5.25 -21.57
N HIS A 7 1.66 5.01 -22.52
CA HIS A 7 1.98 4.37 -23.80
C HIS A 7 2.82 5.22 -24.76
N ASN A 8 2.89 6.54 -24.58
CA ASN A 8 3.58 7.46 -25.49
C ASN A 8 4.72 8.24 -24.81
N GLU A 9 4.97 7.98 -23.53
CA GLU A 9 5.79 8.83 -22.69
C GLU A 9 7.23 8.92 -23.20
N GLN A 10 7.82 7.79 -23.59
CA GLN A 10 9.21 7.73 -24.06
C GLN A 10 9.43 8.53 -25.35
N GLN A 11 8.56 8.36 -26.35
CA GLN A 11 8.67 9.08 -27.62
C GLN A 11 8.48 10.59 -27.42
N LYS A 12 7.54 10.99 -26.56
CA LYS A 12 7.30 12.41 -26.27
C LYS A 12 8.41 13.00 -25.40
N ALA A 13 9.03 12.22 -24.53
CA ALA A 13 10.13 12.68 -23.68
C ALA A 13 11.27 13.27 -24.52
N GLU A 14 11.71 12.59 -25.59
CA GLU A 14 12.77 13.09 -26.47
C GLU A 14 12.40 14.42 -27.12
N THR A 15 11.16 14.55 -27.60
CA THR A 15 10.65 15.78 -28.22
C THR A 15 10.64 16.95 -27.22
N LEU A 16 10.22 16.70 -25.98
CA LEU A 16 10.15 17.71 -24.94
C LEU A 16 11.55 18.11 -24.45
N VAL A 17 12.47 17.15 -24.35
CA VAL A 17 13.89 17.37 -24.01
C VAL A 17 14.58 18.23 -25.07
N ALA A 18 14.30 18.02 -26.36
CA ALA A 18 14.82 18.89 -27.41
C ALA A 18 14.37 20.35 -27.23
N LYS A 19 13.09 20.58 -26.95
CA LYS A 19 12.54 21.92 -26.67
C LYS A 19 13.14 22.57 -25.43
N LEU A 20 13.38 21.78 -24.37
CA LEU A 20 14.05 22.26 -23.16
C LEU A 20 15.50 22.68 -23.44
N LYS A 21 16.22 21.95 -24.31
CA LYS A 21 17.58 22.31 -24.76
C LYS A 21 17.61 23.58 -25.63
N GLU A 22 16.53 23.88 -26.33
CA GLU A 22 16.33 25.14 -27.06
C GLU A 22 16.04 26.34 -26.12
N GLY A 23 15.97 26.13 -24.80
CA GLY A 23 15.73 27.17 -23.80
C GLY A 23 14.26 27.40 -23.46
N GLN A 24 13.34 26.54 -23.90
CA GLN A 24 11.94 26.61 -23.49
C GLN A 24 11.76 26.13 -22.06
N ASN A 25 10.75 26.66 -21.36
CA ASN A 25 10.31 26.17 -20.05
C ASN A 25 9.04 25.33 -20.21
N ILE A 26 8.98 24.17 -19.55
CA ILE A 26 7.85 23.25 -19.62
C ILE A 26 7.41 22.89 -18.21
N ALA A 27 6.10 22.99 -17.95
CA ALA A 27 5.47 22.48 -16.73
C ALA A 27 4.81 21.13 -17.01
N LEU A 28 5.05 20.16 -16.14
CA LEU A 28 4.38 18.86 -16.13
C LEU A 28 3.29 18.89 -15.05
N VAL A 29 2.06 18.53 -15.43
CA VAL A 29 0.89 18.44 -14.56
C VAL A 29 0.17 17.13 -14.82
N SER A 30 -0.49 16.59 -13.80
CA SER A 30 -1.43 15.47 -13.92
C SER A 30 -2.86 15.99 -13.76
N ASP A 31 -3.85 15.12 -13.99
CA ASP A 31 -5.27 15.49 -13.84
C ASP A 31 -5.60 15.87 -12.38
N ALA A 32 -4.91 15.26 -11.41
CA ALA A 32 -5.02 15.59 -10.00
C ALA A 32 -3.74 15.30 -9.21
N GLY A 33 -3.43 16.16 -8.24
CA GLY A 33 -2.37 15.92 -7.26
C GLY A 33 -0.95 16.15 -7.77
N THR A 34 -0.02 15.31 -7.31
CA THR A 34 1.41 15.40 -7.61
C THR A 34 1.74 14.48 -8.78
N PRO A 35 2.24 15.01 -9.92
CA PRO A 35 2.67 14.18 -11.05
C PRO A 35 3.67 13.10 -10.61
N LEU A 36 3.73 11.99 -11.36
CA LEU A 36 4.53 10.79 -11.10
C LEU A 36 4.03 9.88 -9.96
N ILE A 37 3.13 10.34 -9.09
CA ILE A 37 2.58 9.50 -8.02
C ILE A 37 1.34 8.79 -8.55
N ASN A 38 1.53 7.58 -9.08
CA ASN A 38 0.52 6.84 -9.84
C ASN A 38 -0.01 7.59 -11.07
N ASP A 39 0.82 8.49 -11.62
CA ASP A 39 0.59 9.28 -12.82
C ASP A 39 1.81 9.18 -13.77
N PRO A 40 1.65 9.40 -15.09
CA PRO A 40 2.76 9.47 -16.04
C PRO A 40 3.72 10.62 -15.73
N GLY A 41 4.94 10.53 -16.26
CA GLY A 41 5.97 11.57 -16.12
C GLY A 41 7.33 11.03 -15.67
N TYR A 42 7.39 9.77 -15.25
CA TYR A 42 8.61 9.10 -14.80
C TYR A 42 9.70 9.11 -15.88
N HIS A 43 9.37 8.68 -17.10
CA HIS A 43 10.34 8.62 -18.20
C HIS A 43 10.79 10.02 -18.61
N LEU A 44 9.88 10.99 -18.68
CA LEU A 44 10.25 12.38 -19.00
C LEU A 44 11.23 12.95 -17.97
N VAL A 45 10.93 12.81 -16.67
CA VAL A 45 11.82 13.30 -15.61
C VAL A 45 13.17 12.58 -15.66
N ARG A 46 13.18 11.26 -15.89
CA ARG A 46 14.42 10.48 -16.04
C ARG A 46 15.28 11.01 -17.19
N THR A 47 14.71 11.15 -18.38
CA THR A 47 15.43 11.64 -19.57
C THR A 47 15.93 13.07 -19.38
N CYS A 48 15.14 13.95 -18.76
CA CYS A 48 15.60 15.30 -18.40
C CYS A 48 16.83 15.26 -17.50
N ARG A 49 16.83 14.42 -16.46
CA ARG A 49 17.97 14.29 -15.54
C ARG A 49 19.22 13.75 -16.23
N GLU A 50 19.07 12.74 -17.08
CA GLU A 50 20.18 12.18 -17.87
C GLU A 50 20.76 13.18 -18.88
N ALA A 51 19.91 14.07 -19.41
CA ALA A 51 20.33 15.15 -20.30
C ALA A 51 20.91 16.39 -19.58
N GLY A 52 21.06 16.35 -18.26
CA GLY A 52 21.55 17.49 -17.47
C GLY A 52 20.56 18.66 -17.35
N ILE A 53 19.29 18.43 -17.68
CA ILE A 53 18.23 19.46 -17.58
C ILE A 53 17.77 19.56 -16.12
N ARG A 54 17.71 20.79 -15.61
CA ARG A 54 17.22 21.08 -14.26
C ARG A 54 15.73 20.75 -14.15
N VAL A 55 15.39 19.83 -13.24
CA VAL A 55 14.00 19.55 -12.83
C VAL A 55 13.73 20.29 -11.52
N VAL A 56 12.64 21.06 -11.48
CA VAL A 56 12.26 21.86 -10.30
C VAL A 56 10.90 21.35 -9.77
N PRO A 57 10.88 20.52 -8.71
CA PRO A 57 9.63 20.07 -8.11
C PRO A 57 8.99 21.18 -7.28
N LEU A 58 7.70 21.40 -7.46
CA LEU A 58 6.90 22.27 -6.59
C LEU A 58 6.18 21.40 -5.55
N PRO A 59 6.15 21.80 -4.26
CA PRO A 59 5.29 21.14 -3.29
C PRO A 59 3.83 21.35 -3.67
N GLY A 60 2.98 20.35 -3.38
CA GLY A 60 1.58 20.38 -3.77
C GLY A 60 0.74 19.24 -3.19
N PRO A 61 -0.55 19.18 -3.54
CA PRO A 61 -1.49 18.20 -3.01
C PRO A 61 -1.12 16.76 -3.37
N CYS A 62 -1.18 15.84 -2.41
CA CYS A 62 -1.02 14.40 -2.65
C CYS A 62 -2.04 13.63 -1.80
N ALA A 63 -2.98 12.94 -2.44
CA ALA A 63 -4.09 12.29 -1.74
C ALA A 63 -3.60 11.27 -0.69
N ALA A 64 -2.56 10.49 -0.99
CA ALA A 64 -1.95 9.54 -0.05
C ALA A 64 -1.47 10.23 1.25
N ILE A 65 -0.75 11.34 1.11
CA ILE A 65 -0.18 12.08 2.26
C ILE A 65 -1.28 12.84 3.01
N THR A 66 -2.23 13.44 2.29
CA THR A 66 -3.39 14.11 2.90
C THR A 66 -4.20 13.13 3.74
N ALA A 67 -4.51 11.95 3.20
CA ALA A 67 -5.22 10.89 3.92
C ALA A 67 -4.47 10.44 5.18
N LEU A 68 -3.18 10.11 5.05
CA LEU A 68 -2.34 9.66 6.17
C LEU A 68 -2.33 10.67 7.31
N SER A 69 -2.22 11.96 6.98
CA SER A 69 -2.15 13.04 7.99
C SER A 69 -3.40 13.15 8.88
N ALA A 70 -4.55 12.65 8.41
CA ALA A 70 -5.83 12.69 9.12
C ALA A 70 -6.30 11.30 9.61
N ALA A 71 -5.55 10.23 9.34
CA ALA A 71 -5.98 8.86 9.63
C ALA A 71 -5.78 8.42 11.09
N GLY A 72 -4.90 9.09 11.84
CA GLY A 72 -4.59 8.70 13.22
C GLY A 72 -3.78 7.39 13.34
N LEU A 73 -3.16 6.94 12.26
CA LEU A 73 -2.24 5.79 12.24
C LEU A 73 -0.77 6.23 12.30
N PRO A 74 0.18 5.36 12.71
CA PRO A 74 1.60 5.68 12.72
C PRO A 74 2.09 6.21 11.38
N SER A 75 2.77 7.34 11.39
CA SER A 75 3.23 8.06 10.20
C SER A 75 4.74 8.35 10.22
N ASP A 76 5.46 7.83 11.22
CA ASP A 76 6.92 7.85 11.29
C ASP A 76 7.56 7.01 10.19
N ARG A 77 6.91 5.90 9.80
CA ARG A 77 7.25 5.06 8.65
C ARG A 77 6.00 4.50 8.00
N PHE A 78 5.93 4.56 6.68
CA PHE A 78 4.80 4.03 5.92
C PHE A 78 5.25 3.50 4.55
N CYS A 79 4.40 2.69 3.92
CA CYS A 79 4.54 2.21 2.56
C CYS A 79 3.42 2.79 1.69
N TYR A 80 3.77 3.28 0.51
CA TYR A 80 2.81 3.62 -0.52
C TYR A 80 2.79 2.52 -1.57
N GLU A 81 1.65 1.85 -1.70
CA GLU A 81 1.48 0.66 -2.57
C GLU A 81 0.65 0.98 -3.82
N GLY A 82 0.18 2.22 -3.98
CA GLY A 82 -0.63 2.62 -5.13
C GLY A 82 -1.94 1.84 -5.22
N PHE A 83 -2.28 1.35 -6.42
CA PHE A 83 -3.48 0.53 -6.63
C PHE A 83 -3.16 -0.95 -6.54
N LEU A 84 -3.96 -1.69 -5.77
CA LEU A 84 -3.95 -3.14 -5.81
C LEU A 84 -4.34 -3.67 -7.20
N PRO A 85 -3.84 -4.85 -7.60
CA PRO A 85 -4.26 -5.49 -8.84
C PRO A 85 -5.79 -5.62 -8.94
N ALA A 86 -6.35 -5.35 -10.12
CA ALA A 86 -7.80 -5.33 -10.30
C ALA A 86 -8.45 -6.72 -10.10
N LYS A 87 -7.75 -7.80 -10.45
CA LYS A 87 -8.25 -9.19 -10.34
C LYS A 87 -7.96 -9.75 -8.95
N SER A 88 -8.95 -10.40 -8.32
CA SER A 88 -8.87 -10.88 -6.94
C SER A 88 -7.68 -11.81 -6.68
N LYS A 89 -7.31 -12.69 -7.63
CA LYS A 89 -6.11 -13.54 -7.46
C LYS A 89 -4.84 -12.69 -7.28
N GLY A 90 -4.58 -11.78 -8.23
CA GLY A 90 -3.42 -10.90 -8.16
C GLY A 90 -3.45 -9.97 -6.94
N ARG A 91 -4.64 -9.50 -6.56
CA ARG A 91 -4.83 -8.68 -5.35
C ARG A 91 -4.46 -9.45 -4.09
N ARG A 92 -4.96 -10.67 -3.92
CA ARG A 92 -4.60 -11.52 -2.77
C ARG A 92 -3.13 -11.89 -2.75
N ASP A 93 -2.54 -12.18 -3.92
CA ASP A 93 -1.10 -12.46 -4.01
C ASP A 93 -0.27 -11.25 -3.58
N ALA A 94 -0.66 -10.02 -3.99
CA ALA A 94 -0.03 -8.78 -3.55
C ALA A 94 -0.21 -8.54 -2.04
N LEU A 95 -1.42 -8.73 -1.50
CA LEU A 95 -1.70 -8.58 -0.06
C LEU A 95 -0.90 -9.57 0.79
N LYS A 96 -0.75 -10.83 0.35
CA LYS A 96 0.06 -11.84 1.04
C LYS A 96 1.53 -11.47 1.09
N ALA A 97 2.05 -10.83 0.05
CA ALA A 97 3.46 -10.40 0.01
C ALA A 97 3.80 -9.34 1.06
N ILE A 98 2.79 -8.64 1.59
CA ILE A 98 2.92 -7.57 2.58
C ILE A 98 2.14 -7.86 3.87
N GLU A 99 1.70 -9.11 4.08
CA GLU A 99 0.82 -9.49 5.19
C GLU A 99 1.41 -9.14 6.56
N THR A 100 2.72 -9.35 6.68
CA THR A 100 3.53 -9.14 7.89
C THR A 100 4.25 -7.79 7.92
N GLU A 101 3.96 -6.88 6.98
CA GLU A 101 4.57 -5.55 6.94
C GLU A 101 4.16 -4.72 8.17
N PRO A 102 5.10 -4.32 9.06
CA PRO A 102 4.77 -3.60 10.28
C PRO A 102 4.47 -2.11 10.08
N ARG A 103 4.82 -1.52 8.93
CA ARG A 103 4.56 -0.11 8.62
C ARG A 103 3.11 0.10 8.20
N THR A 104 2.59 1.30 8.42
CA THR A 104 1.31 1.73 7.83
C THR A 104 1.36 1.61 6.32
N LEU A 105 0.34 1.01 5.71
CA LEU A 105 0.23 0.82 4.27
C LEU A 105 -0.81 1.78 3.69
N ILE A 106 -0.52 2.35 2.52
CA ILE A 106 -1.41 3.29 1.83
C ILE A 106 -1.75 2.75 0.44
N PHE A 107 -3.04 2.61 0.17
CA PHE A 107 -3.56 2.21 -1.13
C PHE A 107 -4.52 3.25 -1.69
N TYR A 108 -4.52 3.39 -3.00
CA TYR A 108 -5.64 3.99 -3.73
C TYR A 108 -6.63 2.90 -4.12
N GLU A 109 -7.92 3.23 -4.10
CA GLU A 109 -8.95 2.31 -4.54
C GLU A 109 -10.09 3.03 -5.29
N SER A 110 -10.67 2.30 -6.23
CA SER A 110 -11.79 2.77 -7.05
C SER A 110 -13.14 2.33 -6.50
N THR A 111 -14.18 3.14 -6.74
CA THR A 111 -15.57 2.87 -6.31
C THR A 111 -16.09 1.49 -6.72
N HIS A 112 -15.71 1.02 -7.91
CA HIS A 112 -16.19 -0.25 -8.45
C HIS A 112 -15.53 -1.48 -7.81
N ARG A 113 -14.36 -1.31 -7.18
CA ARG A 113 -13.56 -2.41 -6.63
C ARG A 113 -13.46 -2.41 -5.11
N LEU A 114 -13.90 -1.35 -4.44
CA LEU A 114 -13.73 -1.20 -2.99
C LEU A 114 -14.24 -2.41 -2.21
N LEU A 115 -15.45 -2.91 -2.53
CA LEU A 115 -16.03 -4.05 -1.81
C LEU A 115 -15.18 -5.31 -1.97
N ASP A 116 -14.83 -5.69 -3.20
CA ASP A 116 -13.98 -6.86 -3.45
C ASP A 116 -12.58 -6.71 -2.85
N SER A 117 -12.08 -5.47 -2.78
CA SER A 117 -10.78 -5.14 -2.19
C SER A 117 -10.79 -5.30 -0.67
N LEU A 118 -11.82 -4.75 0.00
CA LEU A 118 -12.02 -4.91 1.44
C LEU A 118 -12.28 -6.38 1.82
N GLU A 119 -13.03 -7.13 1.01
CA GLU A 119 -13.23 -8.57 1.21
C GLU A 119 -11.91 -9.36 1.13
N ASP A 120 -11.06 -9.06 0.15
CA ASP A 120 -9.74 -9.69 0.05
C ASP A 120 -8.79 -9.24 1.18
N ILE A 121 -8.88 -7.98 1.64
CA ILE A 121 -8.15 -7.49 2.82
C ILE A 121 -8.58 -8.25 4.08
N VAL A 122 -9.88 -8.41 4.33
CA VAL A 122 -10.40 -9.22 5.44
C VAL A 122 -9.85 -10.64 5.36
N ALA A 123 -9.90 -11.26 4.18
CA ALA A 123 -9.50 -12.64 3.99
C ALA A 123 -7.99 -12.89 4.14
N VAL A 124 -7.14 -11.88 3.86
CA VAL A 124 -5.68 -12.03 3.87
C VAL A 124 -5.04 -11.39 5.11
N LEU A 125 -5.46 -10.19 5.49
CA LEU A 125 -4.84 -9.42 6.59
C LEU A 125 -5.55 -9.62 7.94
N GLY A 126 -6.71 -10.29 7.94
CA GLY A 126 -7.55 -10.55 9.10
C GLY A 126 -8.60 -9.45 9.34
N GLU A 127 -9.79 -9.85 9.79
CA GLU A 127 -10.93 -8.94 10.00
C GLU A 127 -10.69 -7.85 11.05
N SER A 128 -9.77 -8.11 11.98
CA SER A 128 -9.41 -7.20 13.07
C SER A 128 -8.40 -6.13 12.64
N ARG A 129 -7.84 -6.22 11.43
CA ARG A 129 -6.88 -5.24 10.94
C ARG A 129 -7.54 -3.86 10.86
N TYR A 130 -6.99 -2.87 11.55
CA TYR A 130 -7.56 -1.53 11.53
C TYR A 130 -7.30 -0.85 10.18
N VAL A 131 -8.34 -0.30 9.57
CA VAL A 131 -8.28 0.38 8.27
C VAL A 131 -9.08 1.67 8.33
N VAL A 132 -8.50 2.74 7.78
CA VAL A 132 -9.17 4.02 7.57
C VAL A 132 -9.48 4.19 6.09
N LEU A 133 -10.75 4.41 5.77
CA LEU A 133 -11.21 4.83 4.46
C LEU A 133 -11.33 6.36 4.43
N ALA A 134 -10.49 7.01 3.64
CA ALA A 134 -10.57 8.44 3.34
C ALA A 134 -11.20 8.63 1.96
N ARG A 135 -12.44 9.09 1.92
CA ARG A 135 -13.27 9.22 0.73
C ARG A 135 -13.50 10.67 0.37
N GLU A 136 -13.41 10.99 -0.92
CA GLU A 136 -13.72 12.31 -1.49
C GLU A 136 -13.00 13.47 -0.78
N LEU A 137 -11.71 13.26 -0.49
CA LEU A 137 -10.87 14.25 0.18
C LEU A 137 -10.95 15.61 -0.53
N THR A 138 -11.03 16.68 0.27
CA THR A 138 -11.20 18.09 -0.08
C THR A 138 -12.54 18.49 -0.70
N LYS A 139 -13.47 17.54 -0.89
CA LYS A 139 -14.76 17.78 -1.58
C LYS A 139 -15.93 17.88 -0.58
N THR A 140 -17.10 18.27 -1.08
CA THR A 140 -18.34 18.41 -0.28
C THR A 140 -18.72 17.15 0.50
N TRP A 141 -18.43 15.98 -0.05
CA TRP A 141 -18.75 14.69 0.56
C TRP A 141 -17.54 14.03 1.21
N GLU A 142 -16.54 14.79 1.64
CA GLU A 142 -15.40 14.23 2.36
C GLU A 142 -15.86 13.38 3.55
N THR A 143 -15.30 12.18 3.69
CA THR A 143 -15.58 11.30 4.81
C THR A 143 -14.33 10.50 5.14
N ILE A 144 -13.88 10.57 6.40
CA ILE A 144 -12.76 9.78 6.90
C ILE A 144 -13.31 8.90 8.02
N HIS A 145 -13.32 7.59 7.80
CA HIS A 145 -13.88 6.62 8.74
C HIS A 145 -12.92 5.46 8.95
N GLY A 146 -12.63 5.14 10.21
CA GLY A 146 -11.72 4.07 10.61
C GLY A 146 -12.39 3.04 11.49
N ALA A 147 -12.12 1.76 11.23
CA ALA A 147 -12.61 0.63 12.01
C ALA A 147 -11.74 -0.62 11.71
N PRO A 148 -11.84 -1.69 12.52
CA PRO A 148 -11.44 -3.02 12.07
C PRO A 148 -12.06 -3.32 10.70
N VAL A 149 -11.30 -3.90 9.78
CA VAL A 149 -11.70 -3.99 8.37
C VAL A 149 -12.98 -4.81 8.15
N GLY A 150 -13.27 -5.79 9.01
CA GLY A 150 -14.55 -6.50 9.00
C GLY A 150 -15.74 -5.56 9.28
N GLU A 151 -15.60 -4.68 10.28
CA GLU A 151 -16.60 -3.67 10.63
C GLU A 151 -16.69 -2.59 9.55
N LEU A 152 -15.55 -2.15 9.00
CA LEU A 152 -15.50 -1.19 7.89
C LEU A 152 -16.25 -1.73 6.67
N LEU A 153 -16.03 -3.01 6.31
CA LEU A 153 -16.72 -3.66 5.21
C LEU A 153 -18.24 -3.69 5.43
N ALA A 154 -18.68 -4.02 6.66
CA ALA A 154 -20.10 -3.99 7.01
C ALA A 154 -20.67 -2.57 6.87
N TRP A 155 -19.99 -1.57 7.44
CA TRP A 155 -20.37 -0.16 7.36
C TRP A 155 -20.45 0.32 5.90
N VAL A 156 -19.52 -0.04 5.03
CA VAL A 156 -19.59 0.33 3.60
C VAL A 156 -20.79 -0.33 2.91
N LYS A 157 -21.15 -1.56 3.26
CA LYS A 157 -22.28 -2.29 2.66
C LYS A 157 -23.65 -1.71 3.02
N GLU A 158 -23.77 -0.99 4.14
CA GLU A 158 -25.04 -0.40 4.60
C GLU A 158 -25.53 0.77 3.73
N ASP A 159 -24.64 1.53 3.09
CA ASP A 159 -25.01 2.67 2.24
C ASP A 159 -24.07 2.79 1.03
N GLU A 160 -24.64 2.69 -0.17
CA GLU A 160 -23.88 2.78 -1.41
C GLU A 160 -23.10 4.10 -1.55
N ASN A 161 -23.57 5.20 -0.95
CA ASN A 161 -22.87 6.48 -1.01
C ASN A 161 -21.52 6.44 -0.27
N ARG A 162 -21.33 5.52 0.68
CA ARG A 162 -20.08 5.32 1.42
C ARG A 162 -18.93 4.78 0.56
N ARG A 163 -19.22 4.32 -0.66
CA ARG A 163 -18.22 3.84 -1.63
C ARG A 163 -18.16 4.63 -2.93
N LYS A 164 -18.86 5.76 -3.05
CA LYS A 164 -18.85 6.61 -4.26
C LYS A 164 -17.71 7.63 -4.20
N GLY A 165 -17.08 7.84 -5.37
CA GLY A 165 -15.99 8.79 -5.55
C GLY A 165 -14.61 8.16 -5.48
N GLU A 166 -13.63 8.99 -5.14
CA GLU A 166 -12.21 8.63 -5.02
C GLU A 166 -11.86 8.30 -3.57
N MET A 167 -11.04 7.28 -3.36
CA MET A 167 -10.76 6.76 -2.03
C MET A 167 -9.29 6.41 -1.83
N VAL A 168 -8.83 6.64 -0.62
CA VAL A 168 -7.55 6.18 -0.09
C VAL A 168 -7.83 5.26 1.09
N LEU A 169 -7.19 4.09 1.12
CA LEU A 169 -7.18 3.19 2.26
C LEU A 169 -5.85 3.36 3.01
N ILE A 170 -5.93 3.66 4.31
CA ILE A 170 -4.79 3.67 5.22
C ILE A 170 -4.94 2.46 6.13
N VAL A 171 -4.09 1.46 5.93
CA VAL A 171 -4.16 0.17 6.62
C VAL A 171 -3.10 0.14 7.70
N GLU A 172 -3.49 -0.23 8.92
CA GLU A 172 -2.55 -0.41 10.02
C GLU A 172 -1.52 -1.50 9.68
N GLY A 173 -0.26 -1.26 10.07
CA GLY A 173 0.79 -2.26 9.93
C GLY A 173 0.52 -3.50 10.78
N HIS A 174 1.13 -4.61 10.39
CA HIS A 174 1.06 -5.85 11.14
C HIS A 174 1.69 -5.69 12.53
N LYS A 175 0.95 -6.13 13.56
CA LYS A 175 1.45 -6.28 14.92
C LYS A 175 1.69 -7.76 15.17
N ALA A 176 2.91 -8.12 15.56
CA ALA A 176 3.18 -9.48 16.00
C ALA A 176 2.25 -9.81 17.17
N GLN A 177 1.48 -10.89 17.05
CA GLN A 177 0.70 -11.41 18.16
C GLN A 177 1.65 -12.14 19.11
N GLU A 178 1.68 -11.77 20.39
CA GLU A 178 2.55 -12.40 21.39
C GLU A 178 2.27 -13.91 21.57
N ASP A 179 1.09 -14.38 21.14
CA ASP A 179 0.66 -15.78 21.26
C ASP A 179 0.96 -16.64 20.01
N ASP A 180 1.42 -16.05 18.91
CA ASP A 180 1.79 -16.84 17.72
C ASP A 180 3.16 -17.48 17.92
N LEU A 181 3.15 -18.80 18.09
CA LEU A 181 4.38 -19.59 18.09
C LEU A 181 5.09 -19.40 16.74
N PRO A 182 6.41 -19.14 16.74
CA PRO A 182 7.18 -19.00 15.51
C PRO A 182 6.92 -20.17 14.56
N ALA A 183 6.79 -19.91 13.26
CA ALA A 183 6.44 -20.94 12.28
C ALA A 183 7.46 -22.09 12.24
N ASP A 184 8.74 -21.79 12.50
CA ASP A 184 9.83 -22.74 12.74
C ASP A 184 9.61 -23.59 14.00
N ALA A 185 9.11 -23.00 15.09
CA ALA A 185 8.78 -23.69 16.33
C ALA A 185 7.65 -24.71 16.09
N LEU A 186 6.60 -24.29 15.38
CA LEU A 186 5.47 -25.15 15.02
C LEU A 186 5.90 -26.27 14.06
N ARG A 187 6.73 -25.96 13.06
CA ARG A 187 7.28 -26.96 12.14
C ARG A 187 8.17 -27.97 12.85
N THR A 188 9.03 -27.50 13.76
CA THR A 188 9.89 -28.34 14.58
C THR A 188 9.06 -29.26 15.48
N LEU A 189 8.03 -28.73 16.13
CA LEU A 189 7.10 -29.52 16.95
C LEU A 189 6.42 -30.63 16.13
N ALA A 190 5.89 -30.30 14.95
CA ALA A 190 5.21 -31.26 14.08
C ALA A 190 6.12 -32.43 13.65
N LEU A 191 7.38 -32.13 13.31
CA LEU A 191 8.37 -33.16 12.97
C LEU A 191 8.73 -34.04 14.18
N LEU A 192 8.95 -33.43 15.35
CA LEU A 192 9.34 -34.16 16.56
C LEU A 192 8.20 -35.02 17.12
N GLN A 193 6.95 -34.61 16.96
CA GLN A 193 5.79 -35.35 17.45
C GLN A 193 5.57 -36.67 16.69
N ALA A 194 6.11 -36.82 15.48
CA ALA A 194 6.08 -38.08 14.75
C ALA A 194 6.90 -39.18 15.44
N GLU A 195 7.94 -38.81 16.18
CA GLU A 195 8.92 -39.74 16.77
C GLU A 195 8.96 -39.71 18.31
N LEU A 196 8.40 -38.66 18.93
CA LEU A 196 8.50 -38.42 20.37
C LEU A 196 7.13 -38.14 21.01
N PRO A 197 6.94 -38.50 22.30
CA PRO A 197 5.78 -38.07 23.06
C PRO A 197 5.66 -36.54 23.07
N LEU A 198 4.42 -36.02 22.96
CA LEU A 198 4.11 -34.59 22.84
C LEU A 198 4.89 -33.70 23.83
N LYS A 199 4.99 -34.13 25.11
CA LYS A 199 5.70 -33.39 26.15
C LYS A 199 7.20 -33.20 25.84
N LYS A 200 7.85 -34.21 25.26
CA LYS A 200 9.27 -34.13 24.85
C LYS A 200 9.44 -33.35 23.55
N ALA A 201 8.55 -33.55 22.58
CA ALA A 201 8.55 -32.80 21.32
C ALA A 201 8.39 -31.29 21.55
N ALA A 202 7.45 -30.89 22.40
CA ALA A 202 7.22 -29.49 22.77
C ALA A 202 8.42 -28.87 23.52
N ALA A 203 9.04 -29.60 24.45
CA ALA A 203 10.20 -29.11 25.19
C ALA A 203 11.41 -28.86 24.25
N LEU A 204 11.67 -29.77 23.32
CA LEU A 204 12.77 -29.66 22.36
C LEU A 204 12.52 -28.57 21.31
N ALA A 205 11.28 -28.43 20.81
CA ALA A 205 10.91 -27.35 19.90
C ALA A 205 11.10 -25.97 20.56
N ALA A 206 10.67 -25.82 21.82
CA ALA A 206 10.83 -24.58 22.58
C ALA A 206 12.29 -24.26 22.96
N GLU A 207 13.16 -25.27 23.06
CA GLU A 207 14.60 -25.06 23.28
C GLU A 207 15.30 -24.60 21.99
N ASN A 208 14.89 -25.15 20.84
CA ASN A 208 15.47 -24.79 19.54
C ASN A 208 15.15 -23.34 19.15
N SER A 209 13.88 -22.93 19.24
CA SER A 209 13.48 -21.55 18.90
C SER A 209 14.10 -20.50 19.84
N ARG A 210 14.29 -20.82 21.12
CA ARG A 210 15.01 -19.93 22.07
C ARG A 210 16.50 -19.76 21.78
N ARG A 211 17.12 -20.67 21.04
CA ARG A 211 18.53 -20.54 20.61
C ARG A 211 18.65 -19.64 19.38
N GLU A 212 17.69 -19.71 18.46
CA GLU A 212 17.68 -18.87 17.26
C GLU A 212 17.44 -17.39 17.59
N GLU A 213 16.54 -17.08 18.53
CA GLU A 213 16.35 -15.70 19.04
C GLU A 213 17.62 -15.09 19.64
N LYS A 214 18.49 -15.90 20.26
CA LYS A 214 19.76 -15.42 20.84
C LYS A 214 20.87 -15.20 19.82
N CYS A 215 20.78 -15.81 18.64
CA CYS A 215 21.75 -15.63 17.55
C CYS A 215 21.35 -14.51 16.58
N ALA A 216 20.11 -14.00 16.66
CA ALA A 216 19.57 -12.96 15.79
C ALA A 216 19.76 -11.53 16.34
N VAL A 217 20.52 -11.36 17.44
CA VAL A 217 20.93 -10.07 18.03
C VAL A 217 22.41 -9.84 17.82
#